data_AF-A0A072N8W8-F1
#
_entry.id   AF-A0A072N8W8-F1
#
_cell.length_a   1.000
_cell.length_b   1.000
_cell.length_c   1.000
_cell.angle_alpha   90.00
_cell.angle_beta   90.00
_cell.angle_gamma   90.00
#
_symmetry.space_group_name_H-M   'P 1'
#
loop_
_entity.id
_entity.type
_entity.pdbx_description
1 polymer ?
#
loop_
_entity_poly.entity_id
_entity_poly.type
_entity_poly.pdbx_seq_one_letter_code
_entity_poly.pdbx_strand_id
1 'polypeptide(L)' 'MTRSRPRPHRTSPVTFRAGCSREWTLMSAEADLAYTELAFSECPSCPHRVEPEGAPPFCTLRPVSAGHPFAALAEWRLPK' A
#
# COMPACT_ATOMS: atom_id res chain seq x y z
N MET A 1 24.26 -25.39 18.78
CA MET A 1 23.26 -24.33 18.57
C MET A 1 23.50 -23.68 17.21
N THR A 2 22.93 -24.21 16.13
CA THR A 2 23.09 -23.68 14.76
C THR A 2 22.06 -22.59 14.53
N ARG A 3 22.48 -21.32 14.47
CA ARG A 3 21.61 -20.21 14.05
C ARG A 3 21.29 -20.37 12.57
N SER A 4 20.03 -20.69 12.26
CA SER A 4 19.53 -20.61 10.89
C SER A 4 19.58 -19.15 10.42
N ARG A 5 20.37 -18.89 9.39
CA ARG A 5 20.48 -17.58 8.75
C ARG A 5 19.16 -17.31 7.99
N PRO A 6 18.44 -16.21 8.23
CA PRO A 6 17.22 -15.92 7.48
C PRO A 6 17.56 -15.81 5.99
N ARG A 7 16.78 -16.49 5.15
CA ARG A 7 16.92 -16.39 3.68
C ARG A 7 16.68 -14.92 3.28
N PRO A 8 17.48 -14.35 2.38
CA PRO A 8 17.17 -13.03 1.83
C PRO A 8 15.79 -13.15 1.18
N HIS A 9 14.82 -12.36 1.68
CA HIS A 9 13.53 -12.25 1.05
C HIS A 9 13.79 -11.66 -0.34
N ARG A 10 13.62 -12.45 -1.39
CA ARG A 10 13.74 -11.93 -2.76
C ARG A 10 12.61 -10.94 -2.92
N THR A 11 12.94 -9.67 -2.90
CA THR A 11 12.00 -8.61 -3.22
C THR A 11 11.69 -8.73 -4.70
N SER A 12 10.56 -9.34 -5.02
CA SER A 12 10.04 -9.36 -6.38
C SER A 12 9.47 -7.98 -6.74
N PRO A 13 9.46 -7.59 -8.03
CA PRO A 13 8.71 -6.43 -8.47
C PRO A 13 7.25 -6.57 -8.05
N VAL A 14 6.71 -5.54 -7.41
CA VAL A 14 5.29 -5.42 -7.08
C VAL A 14 4.76 -4.14 -7.71
N THR A 15 3.64 -4.25 -8.41
CA THR A 15 2.92 -3.09 -8.94
C THR A 15 2.02 -2.53 -7.85
N PHE A 16 2.23 -1.28 -7.47
CA PHE A 16 1.42 -0.54 -6.52
C PHE A 16 0.54 0.45 -7.26
N ARG A 17 -0.67 0.67 -6.75
CA ARG A 17 -1.64 1.64 -7.24
C ARG A 17 -2.03 2.63 -6.14
N ALA A 18 -2.02 3.91 -6.50
CA ALA A 18 -2.59 4.99 -5.69
C ALA A 18 -4.10 5.13 -5.92
N GLY A 19 -4.80 5.85 -5.04
CA GLY A 19 -6.23 6.17 -5.21
C GLY A 19 -6.55 6.99 -6.46
N CYS A 20 -5.55 7.72 -6.97
CA CYS A 20 -5.62 8.42 -8.24
C CYS A 20 -5.45 7.50 -9.47
N SER A 21 -5.49 6.18 -9.30
CA SER A 21 -5.30 5.17 -10.36
C SER A 21 -3.93 5.18 -11.04
N ARG A 22 -2.95 5.86 -10.44
CA ARG A 22 -1.55 5.81 -10.88
C ARG A 22 -0.88 4.56 -10.36
N GLU A 23 -0.02 3.97 -11.19
CA GLU A 23 0.66 2.71 -10.90
C GLU A 23 2.18 2.83 -11.06
N TRP A 24 2.90 2.13 -10.18
CA TRP A 24 4.36 2.00 -10.23
C TRP A 24 4.78 0.60 -9.87
N THR A 25 5.83 0.10 -10.52
CA THR A 25 6.46 -1.15 -10.15
C THR A 25 7.68 -0.87 -9.28
N LEU A 26 7.64 -1.34 -8.03
CA LEU A 26 8.71 -1.15 -7.05
C LEU A 26 9.25 -2.51 -6.60
N MET A 27 10.55 -2.55 -6.29
CA MET A 27 11.13 -3.69 -5.56
C MET A 27 10.82 -3.50 -4.08
N SER A 28 9.59 -3.84 -3.67
CA SER A 28 9.19 -3.86 -2.26
C SER A 28 8.36 -5.10 -1.94
N ALA A 29 8.49 -5.60 -0.71
CA ALA A 29 7.65 -6.65 -0.14
C ALA A 29 6.58 -6.07 0.80
N GLU A 30 6.53 -4.75 0.97
CA GLU A 30 5.58 -4.10 1.87
C GLU A 30 4.18 -4.05 1.25
N ALA A 31 3.17 -4.23 2.10
CA ALA A 31 1.77 -4.26 1.68
C ALA A 31 1.17 -2.85 1.46
N ASP A 32 1.80 -1.81 1.98
CA ASP A 32 1.39 -0.42 1.79
C ASP A 32 2.65 0.46 1.79
N LEU A 33 2.67 1.50 0.96
CA LEU A 33 3.78 2.46 0.91
C LEU A 33 3.25 3.90 0.92
N ALA A 34 4.04 4.82 1.46
CA ALA A 34 3.74 6.25 1.44
C ALA A 34 4.43 6.92 0.23
N TYR A 35 3.65 7.58 -0.62
CA TYR A 35 4.14 8.42 -1.71
C TYR A 35 4.07 9.90 -1.32
N THR A 36 5.21 10.47 -0.94
CA THR A 36 5.32 11.83 -0.40
C THR A 36 5.57 12.91 -1.46
N GLU A 37 6.06 12.54 -2.65
CA GLU A 37 6.39 13.53 -3.69
C GLU A 37 5.16 14.22 -4.27
N LEU A 38 3.98 13.55 -4.24
CA LEU A 38 2.70 14.09 -4.72
C LEU A 38 2.78 14.80 -6.09
N ALA A 39 3.62 14.31 -7.00
CA ALA A 39 4.04 15.03 -8.21
C ALA A 39 2.96 15.11 -9.32
N PHE A 40 1.74 14.64 -9.06
CA PHE A 40 0.67 14.56 -10.06
C PHE A 40 -0.44 15.57 -9.77
N SER A 41 -1.02 16.13 -10.83
CA SER A 41 -2.09 17.13 -10.74
C SER A 41 -3.36 16.60 -10.06
N GLU A 42 -3.58 15.28 -10.06
CA GLU A 42 -4.73 14.66 -9.40
C GLU A 42 -4.49 14.27 -7.92
N CYS A 43 -3.26 14.38 -7.41
CA CYS A 43 -2.95 14.12 -6.00
C CYS A 43 -3.77 14.95 -4.99
N PRO A 44 -4.07 16.25 -5.24
CA PRO A 44 -4.85 17.06 -4.29
C PRO A 44 -6.24 16.51 -3.99
N SER A 45 -6.87 15.83 -4.97
CA SER A 45 -8.20 15.24 -4.88
C SER A 45 -8.18 13.71 -4.70
N CYS A 46 -7.02 13.11 -4.43
CA CYS A 46 -6.89 11.67 -4.33
C CYS A 46 -7.62 11.15 -3.07
N PRO A 47 -8.49 10.12 -3.18
CA PRO A 47 -9.20 9.55 -2.02
C PRO A 47 -8.25 8.85 -1.03
N HIS A 48 -7.01 8.62 -1.44
CA HIS A 48 -5.96 7.99 -0.65
C HIS A 48 -4.91 9.00 -0.14
N ARG A 49 -5.17 10.30 -0.26
CA ARG A 49 -4.36 11.38 0.34
C ARG A 49 -4.59 11.39 1.85
N VAL A 50 -3.49 11.48 2.60
CA VAL A 50 -3.48 11.59 4.05
C VAL A 50 -2.80 12.90 4.41
N GLU A 51 -3.42 13.69 5.28
CA GLU A 51 -2.91 14.97 5.78
C GLU A 51 -2.69 14.86 7.30
N PRO A 52 -1.54 14.33 7.74
CA PRO A 52 -1.23 14.21 9.16
C PRO A 52 -0.96 15.58 9.81
N GLU A 53 -1.30 15.71 11.09
CA GLU A 53 -0.98 16.92 11.85
C GLU A 53 0.54 17.04 12.02
N GLY A 54 1.10 18.20 11.65
CA GLY A 54 2.53 18.49 11.82
C GLY A 54 3.47 17.77 10.85
N ALA A 55 2.96 17.07 9.83
CA ALA A 55 3.78 16.41 8.81
C ALA A 55 3.27 16.66 7.38
N PRO A 56 4.11 16.50 6.36
CA PRO A 56 3.69 16.68 4.97
C PRO A 56 2.60 15.68 4.56
N PRO A 57 1.68 16.09 3.66
CA PRO A 57 0.71 15.17 3.09
C PRO A 57 1.40 14.10 2.24
N PHE A 58 0.78 12.93 2.15
CA PHE A 58 1.25 11.84 1.29
C PHE A 58 0.07 11.05 0.74
N CYS A 59 0.30 10.27 -0.31
CA CYS A 59 -0.67 9.33 -0.84
C CYS A 59 -0.32 7.90 -0.39
N THR A 60 -1.31 7.13 0.01
CA THR A 60 -1.12 5.69 0.25
C THR A 60 -1.09 4.94 -1.08
N LEU A 61 -0.12 4.03 -1.22
CA LEU A 61 0.07 3.13 -2.35
C LEU A 61 -0.20 1.70 -1.88
N ARG A 62 -1.04 0.96 -2.59
CA ARG A 62 -1.32 -0.45 -2.29
C ARG A 62 -0.95 -1.35 -3.46
N PRO A 63 -0.44 -2.58 -3.24
CA PRO A 63 -0.23 -3.55 -4.31
C PRO A 63 -1.53 -3.77 -5.08
N VAL A 64 -1.47 -3.78 -6.40
CA VAL A 64 -2.63 -4.04 -7.28
C VAL A 64 -3.19 -5.44 -7.03
N SER A 65 -2.34 -6.39 -6.65
CA SER A 65 -2.71 -7.76 -6.30
C SER A 65 -3.21 -7.91 -4.86
N ALA A 66 -3.10 -6.89 -4.01
CA ALA A 66 -3.59 -6.98 -2.64
C ALA A 66 -5.12 -7.05 -2.65
N GLY A 67 -5.66 -8.08 -1.99
CA GLY A 67 -7.09 -8.13 -1.71
C GLY A 67 -7.50 -6.91 -0.88
N HIS A 68 -8.76 -6.49 -1.02
CA HIS A 68 -9.33 -5.43 -0.20
C HIS A 68 -9.09 -5.74 1.30
N PRO A 69 -8.68 -4.78 2.15
CA PRO A 69 -8.31 -5.07 3.55
C PRO A 69 -9.44 -5.70 4.36
N PHE A 70 -10.69 -5.44 3.97
CA PHE A 70 -11.88 -6.04 4.57
C PHE A 70 -12.44 -7.24 3.79
N ALA A 71 -11.73 -7.76 2.79
CA ALA A 71 -12.19 -8.93 2.01
C ALA A 71 -12.47 -10.14 2.91
N ALA A 72 -11.69 -10.33 3.97
CA ALA A 72 -11.93 -11.38 4.97
C ALA A 72 -13.26 -11.21 5.74
N LEU A 73 -13.81 -9.99 5.79
CA LEU A 73 -15.09 -9.69 6.43
C LEU A 73 -16.28 -9.78 5.47
N ALA A 74 -16.06 -9.94 4.16
CA ALA A 74 -17.14 -9.96 3.18
C ALA A 74 -18.15 -11.11 3.42
N GLU A 75 -17.68 -12.23 3.95
CA GLU A 75 -18.50 -13.40 4.29
C GLU A 75 -19.07 -13.34 5.72
N TRP A 76 -18.76 -12.30 6.50
CA TRP A 76 -19.21 -12.19 7.88
C TRP A 76 -20.71 -11.86 7.94
N ARG A 77 -21.52 -12.81 8.42
CA ARG A 77 -22.94 -12.58 8.72
C ARG A 77 -23.13 -12.25 10.19
N LEU A 78 -23.75 -11.10 10.46
CA LEU A 78 -24.18 -10.75 11.81
C LEU A 78 -25.21 -11.80 12.31
N PRO A 79 -25.02 -12.37 13.51
CA PRO A 79 -26.07 -13.16 14.14
C PRO A 79 -27.29 -12.27 14.42
N LYS A 80 -28.49 -12.83 14.24
CA LYS A 80 -29.76 -12.17 14.56
C LYS A 80 -29.98 -12.06 16.06
#